data_AF-A0A413FB01-F1
#
_entry.id   AF-A0A413FB01-F1
#
_cell.length_a   1.000
_cell.length_b   1.000
_cell.length_c   1.000
_cell.angle_alpha   90.00
_cell.angle_beta   90.00
_cell.angle_gamma   90.00
#
_symmetry.space_group_name_H-M   'P 1'
#
loop_
_entity.id
_entity.type
_entity.pdbx_description
1 polymer ?
#
loop_
_entity_poly.entity_id
_entity_poly.type
_entity_poly.pdbx_seq_one_letter_code
_entity_poly.pdbx_strand_id
1 'polypeptide(L)'
;MGLFGNLFKGPQVDMEKSDANRKKMRALFNQVVENGDDYKILYGFTENVSRFNYGIVHGSKTKIGNLIVGWNEASQTIVVIPTVPDLSGCGDATFYRRSDILKAYQNKFPTDEFIIYPDRKGYIGINVCEWLEDEKLYVYVSQGEEVKAFTDFFLKQFQKK
;
A
#
# COMPACT_ATOMS: atom_id res chain seq x y z
N MET A 1 17.34 -45.92 -1.13
CA MET A 1 17.58 -44.71 -1.95
C MET A 1 16.41 -43.77 -1.72
N GLY A 2 16.61 -42.69 -0.97
CA GLY A 2 15.58 -41.67 -0.75
C GLY A 2 15.61 -40.65 -1.89
N LEU A 3 14.54 -40.62 -2.68
CA LEU A 3 14.37 -39.78 -3.86
C LEU A 3 13.23 -38.78 -3.63
N PHE A 4 13.37 -37.86 -2.69
CA PHE A 4 12.48 -36.68 -2.60
C PHE A 4 13.23 -35.55 -1.91
N GLY A 5 13.66 -34.56 -2.70
CA GLY A 5 14.40 -33.41 -2.17
C GLY A 5 14.72 -32.31 -3.17
N ASN A 6 14.05 -32.22 -4.32
CA ASN A 6 14.01 -30.97 -5.08
C ASN A 6 12.96 -30.07 -4.43
N LEU A 7 13.33 -29.52 -3.28
CA LEU A 7 12.60 -28.45 -2.63
C LEU A 7 12.66 -27.24 -3.57
N PHE A 8 11.54 -26.91 -4.19
CA PHE A 8 11.32 -25.63 -4.84
C PHE A 8 11.73 -24.52 -3.86
N LYS A 9 12.96 -24.00 -3.98
CA LYS A 9 13.30 -22.71 -3.42
C LYS A 9 12.62 -21.73 -4.35
N GLY A 10 11.47 -21.20 -3.92
CA GLY A 10 10.82 -20.09 -4.61
C GLY A 10 11.81 -18.95 -4.86
N PRO A 11 11.48 -18.02 -5.77
CA PRO A 11 12.35 -16.91 -6.08
C PRO A 11 12.81 -16.21 -4.80
N GLN A 12 14.12 -16.09 -4.64
CA GLN A 12 14.72 -15.45 -3.48
C GLN A 12 14.54 -13.95 -3.62
N VAL A 13 13.87 -13.32 -2.64
CA VAL A 13 13.67 -11.87 -2.64
C VAL A 13 15.04 -11.18 -2.62
N ASP A 14 15.22 -10.24 -3.55
CA ASP A 14 16.36 -9.33 -3.57
C ASP A 14 16.18 -8.28 -2.47
N MET A 15 16.73 -8.58 -1.29
CA MET A 15 16.59 -7.72 -0.12
C MET A 15 17.29 -6.36 -0.30
N GLU A 16 18.41 -6.30 -1.04
CA GLU A 16 19.12 -5.04 -1.29
C GLU A 16 18.24 -4.09 -2.11
N LYS A 17 17.60 -4.61 -3.15
CA LYS A 17 16.66 -3.86 -3.97
C LYS A 17 15.42 -3.45 -3.18
N SER A 18 14.86 -4.36 -2.38
CA SER A 18 13.73 -4.08 -1.50
C SER A 18 14.07 -2.92 -0.55
N ASP A 19 15.24 -2.95 0.09
CA ASP A 19 15.68 -1.90 1.02
C ASP A 19 15.95 -0.56 0.34
N ALA A 20 16.51 -0.59 -0.88
CA ALA A 20 16.66 0.62 -1.69
C ALA A 20 15.29 1.25 -2.01
N ASN A 21 14.30 0.44 -2.37
CA ASN A 21 12.94 0.91 -2.65
C ASN A 21 12.22 1.39 -1.39
N ARG A 22 12.39 0.72 -0.24
CA ARG A 22 11.87 1.23 1.04
C ARG A 22 12.41 2.62 1.38
N LYS A 23 13.71 2.86 1.17
CA LYS A 23 14.32 4.19 1.38
C LYS A 23 13.76 5.25 0.44
N LYS A 24 13.56 4.92 -0.84
CA LYS A 24 12.91 5.81 -1.81
C LYS A 24 11.47 6.13 -1.43
N MET A 25 10.68 5.12 -1.04
CA MET A 25 9.31 5.32 -0.55
C MET A 25 9.29 6.26 0.66
N ARG A 26 10.20 6.05 1.61
CA ARG A 26 10.35 6.93 2.78
C ARG A 26 10.67 8.37 2.38
N ALA A 27 11.61 8.57 1.44
CA ALA A 27 11.97 9.91 0.97
C ALA A 27 10.78 10.61 0.30
N LEU A 28 10.06 9.93 -0.60
CA LEU A 28 8.86 10.47 -1.26
C LEU A 28 7.74 10.77 -0.26
N PHE A 29 7.57 9.93 0.76
CA PHE A 29 6.56 10.15 1.80
C PHE A 29 6.87 11.42 2.60
N ASN A 30 8.09 11.54 3.12
CA ASN A 30 8.50 12.68 3.93
C ASN A 30 8.57 14.00 3.14
N GLN A 31 8.66 13.94 1.81
CA GLN A 31 8.61 15.12 0.94
C GLN A 31 7.25 15.82 0.97
N VAL A 32 6.15 15.06 1.08
CA VAL A 32 4.77 15.59 0.98
C VAL A 32 3.97 15.43 2.26
N VAL A 33 4.54 14.82 3.30
CA VAL A 33 3.93 14.65 4.62
C VAL A 33 4.83 15.28 5.69
N GLU A 34 4.31 16.32 6.33
CA GLU A 34 4.96 16.94 7.49
C GLU A 34 5.11 15.93 8.63
N ASN A 35 6.28 15.90 9.27
CA ASN A 35 6.64 14.90 10.29
C ASN A 35 6.40 13.45 9.82
N GLY A 36 6.71 13.17 8.54
CA GLY A 36 6.44 11.86 7.93
C GLY A 36 7.09 10.66 8.63
N ASP A 37 8.18 10.88 9.38
CA ASP A 37 8.84 9.84 10.18
C ASP A 37 7.99 9.32 11.35
N ASP A 38 6.98 10.07 11.78
CA ASP A 38 6.00 9.61 12.79
C ASP A 38 5.04 8.55 12.22
N TYR A 39 5.05 8.34 10.91
CA TYR A 39 4.20 7.37 10.23
C TYR A 39 4.99 6.11 9.90
N LYS A 40 4.40 4.94 10.19
CA LYS A 40 4.80 3.69 9.52
C LYS A 40 4.31 3.76 8.08
N ILE A 41 5.04 3.17 7.14
CA ILE A 41 4.66 3.18 5.72
C ILE A 41 4.72 1.78 5.14
N LEU A 42 3.88 1.53 4.13
CA LEU A 42 3.96 0.38 3.26
C LEU A 42 3.55 0.76 1.83
N TYR A 43 3.80 -0.15 0.90
CA TYR A 43 3.32 -0.06 -0.45
C TYR A 43 1.94 -0.70 -0.57
N GLY A 44 1.04 -0.02 -1.26
CA GLY A 44 -0.25 -0.57 -1.67
C GLY A 44 -0.57 -0.19 -3.10
N PHE A 45 -1.69 -0.71 -3.61
CA PHE A 45 -2.19 -0.34 -4.92
C PHE A 45 -3.72 -0.32 -4.96
N THR A 46 -4.27 0.32 -5.97
CA THR A 46 -5.70 0.37 -6.20
C THR A 46 -6.03 0.03 -7.65
N GLU A 47 -7.08 -0.73 -7.86
CA GLU A 47 -7.64 -0.97 -9.19
C GLU A 47 -8.73 0.05 -9.54
N ASN A 48 -9.24 0.80 -8.55
CA ASN A 48 -10.18 1.89 -8.76
C ASN A 48 -9.44 3.20 -9.06
N VAL A 49 -8.90 3.30 -10.28
CA VAL A 49 -8.11 4.46 -10.72
C VAL A 49 -8.94 5.65 -11.17
N SER A 50 -10.28 5.56 -11.17
CA SER A 50 -11.17 6.60 -11.72
C SER A 50 -11.02 7.98 -11.06
N ARG A 51 -10.40 8.02 -9.87
CA ARG A 51 -10.18 9.22 -9.07
C ARG A 51 -8.71 9.66 -9.01
N PHE A 52 -7.81 8.93 -9.66
CA PHE A 52 -6.38 9.19 -9.65
C PHE A 52 -5.97 9.93 -10.92
N ASN A 53 -5.13 10.95 -10.77
CA ASN A 53 -4.54 11.70 -11.91
C ASN A 53 -3.02 11.48 -12.02
N TYR A 54 -2.44 10.63 -11.18
CA TYR A 54 -1.01 10.36 -11.10
C TYR A 54 -0.76 8.87 -10.78
N GLY A 55 0.36 8.31 -11.26
CA GLY A 55 0.79 6.97 -10.83
C GLY A 55 0.04 5.78 -11.44
N ILE A 56 -0.72 6.01 -12.52
CA ILE A 56 -1.54 4.98 -13.17
C ILE A 56 -0.69 4.23 -14.19
N VAL A 57 -0.54 2.92 -13.99
CA VAL A 57 0.03 1.99 -14.97
C VAL A 57 -1.05 1.10 -15.56
N HIS A 58 -0.86 0.74 -16.83
CA HIS A 58 -1.80 -0.10 -17.58
C HIS A 58 -1.24 -1.52 -17.63
N GLY A 59 -1.89 -2.44 -16.91
CA GLY A 59 -1.75 -3.87 -17.16
C GLY A 59 -2.51 -4.27 -18.43
N SER A 60 -2.43 -5.56 -18.78
CA SER A 60 -3.10 -6.10 -19.96
C SER A 60 -4.64 -6.04 -19.88
N LYS A 61 -5.22 -5.98 -18.67
CA LYS A 61 -6.68 -5.94 -18.44
C LYS A 61 -7.13 -4.97 -17.36
N THR A 62 -6.23 -4.48 -16.51
CA THR A 62 -6.54 -3.64 -15.34
C THR A 62 -5.65 -2.40 -15.33
N LYS A 63 -6.22 -1.30 -14.83
CA LYS A 63 -5.47 -0.08 -14.52
C LYS A 63 -5.11 -0.11 -13.05
N ILE A 64 -3.85 0.10 -12.74
CA ILE A 64 -3.32 0.02 -11.37
C ILE A 64 -2.81 1.39 -11.00
N GLY A 65 -3.29 1.93 -9.87
CA GLY A 65 -2.70 3.09 -9.20
C GLY A 65 -1.78 2.61 -8.11
N ASN A 66 -0.50 2.98 -8.16
CA ASN A 66 0.49 2.62 -7.14
C ASN A 66 0.41 3.62 -5.99
N LEU A 67 0.48 3.15 -4.74
CA LEU A 67 0.29 3.95 -3.54
C LEU A 67 1.43 3.74 -2.54
N ILE A 68 1.91 4.82 -1.95
CA ILE A 68 2.60 4.79 -0.66
C ILE A 68 1.55 5.07 0.40
N VAL A 69 1.37 4.12 1.32
CA VAL A 69 0.36 4.18 2.39
C VAL A 69 1.08 4.37 3.71
N GLY A 70 0.86 5.51 4.36
CA GLY A 70 1.34 5.77 5.71
C GLY A 70 0.23 5.63 6.74
N TRP A 71 0.56 5.18 7.95
CA TRP A 71 -0.38 5.21 9.07
C TRP A 71 0.31 5.61 10.37
N ASN A 72 -0.44 6.34 11.19
CA ASN A 72 -0.04 6.72 12.54
C ASN A 72 -1.13 6.27 13.51
N GLU A 73 -0.73 5.43 14.48
CA GLU A 73 -1.65 4.83 15.44
C GLU A 73 -2.17 5.85 16.46
N ALA A 74 -1.30 6.75 16.93
CA ALA A 74 -1.65 7.74 17.96
C ALA A 74 -2.68 8.76 17.46
N SER A 75 -2.53 9.24 16.22
CA SER A 75 -3.45 10.17 15.58
C SER A 75 -4.58 9.49 14.80
N GLN A 76 -4.60 8.15 14.75
CA GLN A 76 -5.55 7.35 13.98
C GLN A 76 -5.75 7.88 12.56
N THR A 77 -4.63 8.11 11.87
CA THR A 77 -4.60 8.72 10.54
C THR A 77 -3.96 7.78 9.55
N ILE A 78 -4.60 7.61 8.39
CA ILE A 78 -4.03 6.96 7.21
C ILE A 78 -3.75 8.05 6.16
N VAL A 79 -2.58 7.99 5.55
CA VAL A 79 -2.17 8.89 4.47
C VAL A 79 -1.92 8.06 3.22
N VAL A 80 -2.48 8.48 2.10
CA VAL A 80 -2.30 7.82 0.81
C VAL A 80 -1.66 8.78 -0.17
N ILE A 81 -0.57 8.35 -0.78
CA ILE A 81 0.18 9.14 -1.76
C ILE A 81 0.29 8.31 -3.05
N PRO A 82 -0.23 8.79 -4.18
CA PRO A 82 -0.04 8.10 -5.45
C PRO A 82 1.41 8.22 -5.91
N THR A 83 1.97 7.13 -6.44
CA THR A 83 3.35 7.04 -6.94
C THR A 83 3.39 6.27 -8.26
N VAL A 84 4.55 6.20 -8.90
CA VAL A 84 4.83 5.27 -10.01
C VAL A 84 5.69 4.08 -9.55
N PRO A 85 5.67 2.93 -10.25
CA PRO A 85 6.38 1.70 -9.82
C PRO A 85 7.89 1.86 -9.59
N ASP A 86 8.55 2.73 -10.36
CA ASP A 86 9.99 2.98 -10.26
C ASP A 86 10.37 3.99 -9.15
N LEU A 87 9.35 4.53 -8.46
CA LEU A 87 9.48 5.54 -7.41
C LEU A 87 10.22 6.81 -7.88
N SER A 88 10.08 7.17 -9.16
CA SER A 88 10.67 8.41 -9.70
C SER A 88 9.95 9.70 -9.26
N GLY A 89 8.73 9.58 -8.73
CA GLY A 89 7.98 10.70 -8.16
C GLY A 89 6.68 10.28 -7.48
N CYS A 90 6.05 11.24 -6.79
CA CYS A 90 4.77 11.08 -6.12
C CYS A 90 3.82 12.25 -6.43
N GLY A 91 2.52 12.03 -6.27
CA GLY A 91 1.51 13.08 -6.28
C GLY A 91 1.18 13.57 -4.87
N ASP A 92 0.07 14.30 -4.74
CA ASP A 92 -0.33 14.91 -3.47
C ASP A 92 -0.78 13.88 -2.43
N ALA A 93 -0.45 14.16 -1.16
CA ALA A 93 -0.89 13.34 -0.03
C ALA A 93 -2.38 13.55 0.29
N THR A 94 -3.11 12.46 0.44
CA THR A 94 -4.51 12.47 0.91
C THR A 94 -4.59 11.91 2.33
N PHE A 95 -5.17 12.68 3.25
CA PHE A 95 -5.27 12.31 4.67
C PHE A 95 -6.67 11.80 5.01
N TYR A 96 -6.72 10.64 5.67
CA TYR A 96 -7.93 10.02 6.21
C TYR A 96 -7.79 9.91 7.72
N ARG A 97 -8.44 10.81 8.46
CA ARG A 97 -8.53 10.71 9.92
C ARG A 97 -9.74 9.88 10.31
N ARG A 98 -9.56 8.99 11.29
CA ARG A 98 -10.63 8.09 11.74
C ARG A 98 -11.89 8.82 12.25
N SER A 99 -11.73 10.01 12.82
CA SER A 99 -12.84 10.88 13.24
C SER A 99 -13.69 11.35 12.06
N ASP A 100 -13.04 11.67 10.93
CA ASP A 100 -13.60 12.46 9.83
C ASP A 100 -14.25 11.58 8.76
N ILE A 101 -13.79 10.34 8.62
CA ILE A 101 -14.34 9.40 7.63
C ILE A 101 -15.75 8.95 7.97
N LEU A 102 -16.54 8.61 6.95
CA LEU A 102 -17.88 8.05 7.11
C LEU A 102 -17.82 6.56 7.51
N LYS A 103 -17.00 5.78 6.83
CA LYS A 103 -16.95 4.31 6.98
C LYS A 103 -15.57 3.78 6.59
N ALA A 104 -15.11 2.73 7.25
CA ALA A 104 -13.90 1.99 6.88
C ALA A 104 -14.03 0.51 7.25
N TYR A 105 -13.71 -0.38 6.31
CA TYR A 105 -13.74 -1.83 6.53
C TYR A 105 -12.77 -2.54 5.59
N GLN A 106 -12.35 -3.74 5.98
CA GLN A 106 -11.63 -4.65 5.09
C GLN A 106 -12.64 -5.58 4.42
N ASN A 107 -12.64 -5.64 3.10
CA ASN A 107 -13.33 -6.67 2.36
C ASN A 107 -12.48 -7.96 2.41
N LYS A 108 -13.10 -9.13 2.57
CA LYS A 108 -12.38 -10.42 2.69
C LYS A 108 -12.47 -11.29 1.43
N PHE A 109 -13.24 -10.85 0.43
CA PHE A 109 -13.42 -11.57 -0.83
C PHE A 109 -13.94 -10.62 -1.93
N PRO A 110 -13.45 -10.69 -3.19
CA PRO A 110 -12.44 -11.60 -3.73
C PRO A 110 -10.98 -11.17 -3.48
N THR A 111 -10.76 -9.96 -2.95
CA THR A 111 -9.45 -9.43 -2.55
C THR A 111 -9.55 -8.88 -1.12
N ASP A 112 -8.46 -8.99 -0.35
CA ASP A 112 -8.34 -8.43 1.01
C ASP A 112 -8.17 -6.90 0.98
N GLU A 113 -9.10 -6.21 0.29
CA GLU A 113 -9.05 -4.77 0.03
C GLU A 113 -9.52 -3.96 1.24
N PHE A 114 -8.72 -2.99 1.65
CA PHE A 114 -9.08 -2.01 2.67
C PHE A 114 -9.85 -0.85 2.04
N ILE A 115 -11.10 -0.69 2.44
CA ILE A 115 -12.00 0.32 1.91
C ILE A 115 -12.15 1.45 2.91
N ILE A 116 -11.95 2.69 2.45
CA ILE A 116 -12.18 3.91 3.23
C ILE A 116 -13.14 4.82 2.46
N TYR A 117 -14.28 5.13 3.08
CA TYR A 117 -15.22 6.15 2.61
C TYR A 117 -14.97 7.45 3.39
N PRO A 118 -14.26 8.45 2.82
CA PRO A 118 -14.17 9.76 3.44
C PRO A 118 -15.53 10.44 3.55
N ASP A 119 -16.38 10.25 2.53
CA ASP A 119 -17.71 10.84 2.44
C ASP A 119 -18.69 9.90 1.69
N ARG A 120 -19.88 10.42 1.35
CA ARG A 120 -20.88 9.68 0.56
C ARG A 120 -20.61 9.68 -0.95
N LYS A 121 -19.66 10.50 -1.43
CA LYS A 121 -19.38 10.66 -2.86
C LYS A 121 -18.51 9.55 -3.37
N GLY A 122 -17.67 8.92 -2.53
CA GLY A 122 -17.11 7.60 -2.84
C GLY A 122 -16.03 7.14 -1.86
N TYR A 123 -15.13 6.28 -2.34
CA TYR A 123 -14.16 5.56 -1.51
C TYR A 123 -12.79 5.46 -2.17
N ILE A 124 -11.80 5.11 -1.36
CA ILE A 124 -10.53 4.53 -1.80
C ILE A 124 -10.49 3.06 -1.39
N GLY A 125 -10.11 2.19 -2.33
CA GLY A 125 -9.79 0.79 -2.08
C GLY A 125 -8.28 0.60 -2.15
N ILE A 126 -7.70 0.04 -1.09
CA ILE A 126 -6.26 -0.16 -0.94
C ILE A 126 -6.01 -1.67 -0.83
N ASN A 127 -5.27 -2.19 -1.80
CA ASN A 127 -4.77 -3.55 -1.80
C ASN A 127 -3.33 -3.52 -1.33
N VAL A 128 -2.95 -4.46 -0.48
CA VAL A 128 -1.61 -4.59 0.07
C VAL A 128 -1.17 -6.03 -0.08
N CYS A 129 0.09 -6.26 -0.43
CA CYS A 129 0.66 -7.59 -0.61
C CYS A 129 2.02 -7.62 0.07
N GLU A 130 2.40 -8.79 0.57
CA GLU A 130 3.71 -8.97 1.20
C GLU A 130 4.85 -8.79 0.20
N TRP A 131 4.63 -9.15 -1.07
CA TRP A 131 5.59 -8.98 -2.16
C TRP A 131 4.88 -9.17 -3.53
N LEU A 132 5.36 -8.46 -4.56
CA LEU A 132 4.89 -8.57 -5.95
C LEU A 132 6.09 -8.61 -6.91
N GLU A 133 6.05 -9.52 -7.87
CA GLU A 133 7.16 -9.78 -8.80
C GLU A 133 7.15 -8.87 -10.05
N ASP A 134 5.98 -8.38 -10.48
CA ASP A 134 5.87 -7.59 -11.72
C ASP A 134 6.21 -6.12 -11.49
N GLU A 135 7.50 -5.80 -11.59
CA GLU A 135 8.04 -4.45 -11.38
C GLU A 135 7.57 -3.41 -12.40
N LYS A 136 7.01 -3.84 -13.53
CA LYS A 136 6.43 -2.90 -14.50
C LYS A 136 5.10 -2.34 -13.98
N LEU A 137 4.44 -3.08 -13.11
CA LEU A 137 3.12 -2.74 -12.58
C LEU A 137 3.18 -2.27 -11.13
N TYR A 138 4.14 -2.78 -10.36
CA TYR A 138 4.19 -2.61 -8.92
C TYR A 138 5.59 -2.23 -8.43
N VAL A 139 5.66 -1.58 -7.28
CA VAL A 139 6.93 -1.34 -6.59
C VAL A 139 7.48 -2.67 -6.06
N TYR A 140 8.74 -2.96 -6.39
CA TYR A 140 9.43 -4.12 -5.83
C TYR A 140 9.78 -3.89 -4.36
N VAL A 141 9.00 -4.46 -3.46
CA VAL A 141 9.26 -4.38 -2.01
C VAL A 141 8.70 -5.61 -1.31
N SER A 142 9.49 -6.20 -0.42
CA SER A 142 9.00 -7.17 0.56
C SER A 142 8.55 -6.42 1.81
N GLN A 143 7.40 -6.77 2.40
CA GLN A 143 6.80 -5.95 3.46
C GLN A 143 5.80 -6.73 4.34
N GLY A 144 6.06 -8.00 4.59
CA GLY A 144 5.13 -8.88 5.33
C GLY A 144 4.84 -8.38 6.75
N GLU A 145 5.84 -7.84 7.45
CA GLU A 145 5.66 -7.30 8.81
C GLU A 145 4.80 -6.03 8.80
N GLU A 146 5.03 -5.14 7.83
CA GLU A 146 4.29 -3.91 7.64
C GLU A 146 2.84 -4.17 7.24
N VAL A 147 2.59 -5.16 6.36
CA VAL A 147 1.24 -5.61 5.98
C VAL A 147 0.48 -6.12 7.21
N LYS A 148 1.12 -6.95 8.04
CA LYS A 148 0.51 -7.46 9.27
C LYS A 148 0.22 -6.32 10.26
N ALA A 149 1.16 -5.42 10.47
CA ALA A 149 1.00 -4.28 11.37
C ALA A 149 -0.10 -3.31 10.91
N PHE A 150 -0.17 -3.04 9.61
CA PHE A 150 -1.22 -2.20 9.02
C PHE A 150 -2.59 -2.86 9.15
N THR A 151 -2.69 -4.16 8.87
CA THR A 151 -3.93 -4.92 9.02
C THR A 151 -4.44 -4.87 10.47
N ASP A 152 -3.53 -5.06 11.44
CA ASP A 152 -3.86 -5.03 12.86
C ASP A 152 -4.37 -3.64 13.29
N PHE A 153 -3.65 -2.59 12.91
CA PHE A 153 -4.06 -1.20 13.14
C PHE A 153 -5.42 -0.91 12.50
N PHE A 154 -5.60 -1.29 11.23
CA PHE A 154 -6.81 -0.98 10.49
C PHE A 154 -8.03 -1.62 11.16
N LEU A 155 -7.97 -2.91 11.49
CA LEU A 155 -9.09 -3.63 12.06
C LEU A 155 -9.39 -3.22 13.50
N LYS A 156 -8.37 -2.95 14.32
CA LYS A 156 -8.56 -2.64 15.75
C LYS A 156 -8.89 -1.19 16.01
N GLN A 157 -8.32 -0.26 15.25
CA GLN A 157 -8.34 1.17 15.56
C GLN A 157 -9.02 2.00 14.46
N PHE A 158 -8.83 1.64 13.19
CA PHE A 158 -9.32 2.44 12.06
C PHE A 158 -10.70 2.00 11.52
N GLN A 159 -11.13 0.77 11.80
CA GLN A 159 -12.41 0.27 11.31
C GLN A 159 -13.57 1.12 11.83
N LYS A 160 -14.47 1.53 10.93
CA LYS A 160 -15.66 2.35 11.23
C LYS A 160 -16.86 1.77 10.51
N LYS A 161 -17.88 1.40 11.26
CA LYS A 161 -19.14 0.87 10.72
C LYS A 161 -20.02 1.98 10.18
#